data_AF-A0DYR6-F1
#
_entry.id   AF-A0DYR6-F1
#
_cell.length_a   1.000
_cell.length_b   1.000
_cell.length_c   1.000
_cell.angle_alpha   90.00
_cell.angle_beta   90.00
_cell.angle_gamma   90.00
#
_symmetry.space_group_name_H-M   'P 1'
#
loop_
_entity.id
_entity.type
_entity.pdbx_description
1 polymer ?
#
loop_
_entity_poly.entity_id
_entity_poly.type
_entity_poly.pdbx_seq_one_letter_code
_entity_poly.pdbx_strand_id
1 'polypeptide(L)'
;MSIYSVYIFYFFFHLIENIMVIHQMGFFGKRFNHKLLKIVSHTFWTFGLITQLIYYFNRLRSAFRREQEMKSQIQNGMTNGEFLEKLKSYSNERYQYGLLILRIIGDLACAMQKAQIPEKILHTRFNRGLVACGGLLSSTIQICIQAARINKKQNFVEV
;
A
#
# COMPACT_ATOMS: atom_id res chain seq x y z
N MET A 1 -7.08 11.98 -5.44
CA MET A 1 -6.23 11.00 -6.17
C MET A 1 -7.06 9.75 -6.45
N SER A 2 -7.16 9.32 -7.70
CA SER A 2 -7.92 8.12 -8.05
C SER A 2 -7.05 6.87 -7.87
N ILE A 3 -7.68 5.72 -7.64
CA ILE A 3 -6.99 4.43 -7.57
C ILE A 3 -6.30 4.09 -8.91
N TYR A 4 -6.81 4.61 -10.03
CA TYR A 4 -6.19 4.46 -11.35
C TYR A 4 -4.79 5.06 -11.42
N SER A 5 -4.53 6.15 -10.67
CA SER A 5 -3.21 6.76 -10.58
C SER A 5 -2.21 5.84 -9.87
N VAL A 6 -2.65 4.93 -9.00
CA VAL A 6 -1.78 3.92 -8.39
C VAL A 6 -1.39 2.86 -9.43
N TYR A 7 -2.37 2.38 -10.19
CA TYR A 7 -2.18 1.30 -11.16
C TYR A 7 -1.24 1.67 -12.31
N ILE A 8 -1.20 2.94 -12.73
CA ILE A 8 -0.30 3.35 -13.82
C ILE A 8 1.18 3.17 -13.44
N PHE A 9 1.55 3.48 -12.19
CA PHE A 9 2.91 3.30 -11.71
C PHE A 9 3.28 1.82 -11.58
N TYR A 10 2.36 1.00 -11.07
CA TYR A 10 2.57 -0.46 -11.01
C TYR A 10 2.64 -1.09 -12.40
N PHE A 11 1.85 -0.60 -13.36
CA PHE A 11 1.93 -1.04 -14.75
C PHE A 11 3.32 -0.79 -15.33
N PHE A 12 3.87 0.41 -15.20
CA PHE A 12 5.22 0.70 -15.67
C PHE A 12 6.31 -0.07 -14.92
N PHE A 13 6.16 -0.24 -13.61
CA PHE A 13 7.04 -1.11 -12.81
C PHE A 13 7.06 -2.53 -13.41
N HIS A 14 5.90 -3.17 -13.57
CA HIS A 14 5.82 -4.51 -14.13
C HIS A 14 6.27 -4.59 -15.58
N LEU A 15 5.95 -3.60 -16.41
CA LEU A 15 6.39 -3.55 -17.81
C LEU A 15 7.93 -3.57 -17.89
N ILE A 16 8.60 -2.74 -17.10
CA ILE A 16 10.07 -2.66 -17.09
C ILE A 16 10.68 -3.95 -16.52
N GLU A 17 10.13 -4.51 -15.44
CA GLU A 17 10.58 -5.82 -14.91
C GLU A 17 10.47 -6.93 -15.97
N ASN A 18 9.36 -6.99 -16.72
CA ASN A 18 9.19 -7.98 -17.78
C ASN A 18 10.18 -7.77 -18.94
N ILE A 19 10.42 -6.53 -19.36
CA ILE A 19 11.44 -6.20 -20.37
C ILE A 19 12.83 -6.67 -19.90
N MET A 20 13.15 -6.45 -18.62
CA MET A 20 14.41 -6.89 -18.04
C MET A 20 14.56 -8.43 -18.04
N VAL A 21 13.50 -9.17 -17.73
CA VAL A 21 13.49 -10.64 -17.80
C VAL A 21 13.70 -11.13 -19.23
N ILE A 22 12.99 -10.55 -20.22
CA ILE A 22 13.14 -10.91 -21.64
C ILE A 22 14.56 -10.61 -22.12
N HIS A 23 15.16 -9.49 -21.70
CA HIS A 23 16.55 -9.17 -22.00
C HIS A 23 17.52 -10.20 -21.40
N GLN A 24 17.29 -10.64 -20.15
CA GLN A 24 18.12 -11.68 -19.52
C GLN A 24 18.03 -13.03 -20.24
N MET A 25 16.91 -13.32 -20.90
CA MET A 25 16.73 -14.52 -21.75
C MET A 25 17.46 -14.42 -23.11
N GLY A 26 18.13 -13.31 -23.42
CA GLY A 26 18.97 -13.17 -24.61
C GLY A 26 18.24 -12.72 -25.89
N PHE A 27 16.97 -12.32 -25.79
CA PHE A 27 16.17 -11.88 -26.95
C PHE A 27 16.58 -10.50 -27.50
N PHE A 28 17.26 -9.67 -26.71
CA PHE A 28 17.71 -8.34 -27.11
C PHE A 28 19.24 -8.27 -27.21
N GLY A 29 19.76 -7.50 -28.18
CA GLY A 29 21.20 -7.25 -28.28
C GLY A 29 21.77 -6.53 -27.04
N LYS A 30 23.10 -6.63 -26.82
CA LYS A 30 23.87 -6.18 -25.63
C LYS A 30 23.77 -4.69 -25.22
N ARG A 31 22.82 -3.91 -25.75
CA ARG A 31 22.74 -2.44 -25.59
C ARG A 31 22.01 -1.95 -24.35
N PHE A 32 21.38 -2.81 -23.53
CA PHE A 32 20.62 -2.32 -22.37
C PHE A 32 21.45 -2.21 -21.09
N ASN A 33 21.40 -1.03 -20.46
CA ASN A 33 21.96 -0.81 -19.14
C ASN A 33 21.01 -1.34 -18.05
N HIS A 34 21.17 -2.61 -17.69
CA HIS A 34 20.32 -3.30 -16.72
C HIS A 34 20.25 -2.59 -15.35
N LYS A 35 21.36 -2.00 -14.90
CA LYS A 35 21.41 -1.25 -13.63
C LYS A 35 20.49 -0.03 -13.67
N LEU A 36 20.47 0.68 -14.79
CA LEU A 36 19.59 1.85 -14.96
C LEU A 36 18.12 1.43 -14.99
N LEU A 37 17.74 0.41 -15.78
CA LEU A 37 16.36 -0.09 -15.83
C LEU A 37 15.85 -0.54 -14.46
N LYS A 38 16.69 -1.21 -13.67
CA LYS A 38 16.35 -1.62 -12.31
C LYS A 38 16.02 -0.42 -11.42
N ILE A 39 16.87 0.62 -11.46
CA ILE A 39 16.63 1.87 -10.71
C ILE A 39 15.33 2.54 -11.16
N VAL A 40 15.09 2.64 -12.47
CA VAL A 40 13.87 3.24 -13.03
C VAL A 40 12.63 2.46 -12.62
N SER A 41 12.64 1.12 -12.78
CA SER A 41 11.57 0.22 -12.34
C SER A 41 11.20 0.48 -10.87
N HIS A 42 12.19 0.46 -9.97
CA HIS A 42 11.95 0.64 -8.54
C HIS A 42 11.55 2.08 -8.17
N THR A 43 11.86 3.05 -9.03
CA THR A 43 11.38 4.43 -8.90
C THR A 43 9.88 4.51 -9.21
N PHE A 44 9.41 3.82 -10.27
CA PHE A 44 7.98 3.66 -10.53
C PHE A 44 7.27 2.94 -9.38
N TRP A 45 7.86 1.89 -8.83
CA TRP A 45 7.31 1.23 -7.64
C TRP A 45 7.18 2.19 -6.44
N THR A 46 8.21 2.99 -6.18
CA THR A 46 8.19 3.99 -5.11
C THR A 46 7.07 5.02 -5.33
N PHE A 47 6.91 5.55 -6.55
CA PHE A 47 5.82 6.48 -6.85
C PHE A 47 4.43 5.86 -6.74
N GLY A 48 4.29 4.58 -7.12
CA GLY A 48 3.07 3.81 -6.89
C GLY A 48 2.72 3.73 -5.41
N LEU A 49 3.71 3.41 -4.55
CA LEU A 49 3.54 3.36 -3.10
C LEU A 49 3.21 4.73 -2.50
N ILE A 50 3.88 5.81 -2.91
CA ILE A 50 3.58 7.18 -2.43
C ILE A 50 2.15 7.59 -2.82
N THR A 51 1.75 7.33 -4.06
CA THR A 51 0.39 7.63 -4.54
C THR A 51 -0.66 6.81 -3.76
N GLN A 52 -0.36 5.54 -3.50
CA GLN A 52 -1.21 4.66 -2.70
C GLN A 52 -1.29 5.11 -1.23
N LEU A 53 -0.20 5.59 -0.67
CA LEU A 53 -0.15 6.16 0.68
C LEU A 53 -1.05 7.40 0.79
N ILE A 54 -0.93 8.33 -0.15
CA ILE A 54 -1.79 9.53 -0.23
C ILE A 54 -3.27 9.13 -0.37
N TYR A 55 -3.56 8.13 -1.21
CA TYR A 55 -4.91 7.61 -1.35
C TYR A 55 -5.49 7.11 -0.01
N TYR A 56 -4.74 6.31 0.75
CA TYR A 56 -5.22 5.78 2.03
C TYR A 56 -5.27 6.82 3.14
N PHE A 57 -4.37 7.80 3.17
CA PHE A 57 -4.50 8.95 4.07
C PHE A 57 -5.79 9.73 3.81
N ASN A 58 -6.11 9.99 2.54
CA ASN A 58 -7.36 10.65 2.18
C ASN A 58 -8.59 9.82 2.59
N ARG A 59 -8.56 8.50 2.39
CA ARG A 59 -9.64 7.60 2.83
C ARG A 59 -9.79 7.57 4.35
N LEU A 60 -8.69 7.52 5.08
CA LEU A 60 -8.69 7.58 6.54
C LEU A 60 -9.31 8.90 7.02
N ARG A 61 -8.90 10.03 6.45
CA ARG A 61 -9.49 11.36 6.74
C ARG A 61 -10.98 11.40 6.44
N SER A 62 -11.41 10.87 5.29
CA SER A 62 -12.83 10.78 4.94
C SER A 62 -13.61 9.86 5.89
N ALA A 63 -13.02 8.79 6.40
CA ALA A 63 -13.64 7.92 7.40
C ALA A 63 -13.85 8.66 8.73
N PHE A 64 -12.86 9.43 9.20
CA PHE A 64 -13.04 10.29 10.37
C PHE A 64 -14.14 11.33 10.18
N ARG A 65 -14.21 11.97 9.00
CA ARG A 65 -15.26 12.95 8.69
C ARG A 65 -16.66 12.33 8.71
N ARG A 66 -16.83 11.16 8.09
CA ARG A 66 -18.10 10.42 8.09
C ARG A 66 -18.54 10.01 9.50
N GLU A 67 -17.62 9.65 10.39
CA GLU A 67 -17.99 9.41 11.79
C GLU A 67 -18.46 10.67 12.50
N GLN A 68 -17.81 11.82 12.28
CA GLN A 68 -18.26 13.09 12.85
C GLN A 68 -19.64 13.50 12.34
N GLU A 69 -19.88 13.36 11.03
CA GLU A 69 -21.19 13.58 10.40
C GLU A 69 -22.25 12.62 10.94
N MET A 70 -21.86 11.37 11.25
CA MET A 70 -22.78 10.41 11.86
C MET A 70 -23.15 10.81 13.29
N LYS A 71 -22.19 11.32 14.08
CA LYS A 71 -22.44 11.78 15.45
C LYS A 71 -23.43 12.95 15.49
N SER A 72 -23.44 13.82 14.48
CA SER A 72 -24.47 14.87 14.38
C SER A 72 -25.83 14.32 13.92
N GLN A 73 -25.86 13.26 13.11
CA GLN A 73 -27.10 12.61 12.66
C GLN A 73 -27.82 11.78 13.73
N ILE A 74 -27.19 11.49 14.88
CA ILE A 74 -27.84 10.85 16.05
C ILE A 74 -29.08 11.65 16.47
N GLN A 75 -29.07 12.97 16.28
CA GLN A 75 -30.19 13.85 16.61
C GLN A 75 -31.43 13.63 15.72
N ASN A 76 -31.32 12.86 14.63
CA ASN A 76 -32.40 12.63 13.66
C ASN A 76 -33.13 11.28 13.84
N GLY A 77 -33.11 10.69 15.04
CA GLY A 77 -33.93 9.50 15.36
C GLY A 77 -33.34 8.14 14.96
N MET A 78 -32.01 8.06 14.78
CA MET A 78 -31.34 6.77 14.58
C MET A 78 -31.43 5.91 15.87
N THR A 79 -31.76 4.63 15.73
CA THR A 79 -31.81 3.73 16.89
C THR A 79 -30.42 3.46 17.46
N ASN A 80 -30.32 3.24 18.78
CA ASN A 80 -29.03 2.98 19.45
C ASN A 80 -28.30 1.76 18.87
N GLY A 81 -29.02 0.74 18.38
CA GLY A 81 -28.44 -0.45 17.77
C GLY A 81 -27.76 -0.15 16.43
N GLU A 82 -28.46 0.51 15.51
CA GLU A 82 -27.92 0.91 14.20
C GLU A 82 -26.74 1.88 14.34
N PHE A 83 -26.80 2.75 15.36
CA PHE A 83 -25.71 3.66 15.68
C PHE A 83 -24.43 2.89 16.05
N LEU A 84 -24.54 1.93 16.98
CA LEU A 84 -23.41 1.12 17.43
C LEU A 84 -22.81 0.28 16.30
N GLU A 85 -23.65 -0.28 15.43
CA GLU A 85 -23.20 -1.10 14.30
C GLU A 85 -22.41 -0.27 13.27
N LYS A 86 -22.95 0.89 12.88
CA LYS A 86 -22.26 1.81 11.96
C LYS A 86 -20.97 2.36 12.57
N LEU A 87 -20.96 2.68 13.88
CA LEU A 87 -19.74 3.11 14.58
C LEU A 87 -18.67 2.01 14.55
N LYS A 88 -19.05 0.75 14.82
CA LYS A 88 -18.15 -0.40 14.74
C LYS A 88 -17.61 -0.59 13.32
N SER A 89 -18.47 -0.43 12.31
CA SER A 89 -18.08 -0.50 10.89
C SER A 89 -17.03 0.56 10.53
N TYR A 90 -17.26 1.83 10.90
CA TYR A 90 -16.28 2.90 10.67
C TYR A 90 -14.98 2.72 11.45
N SER A 91 -15.06 2.25 12.70
CA SER A 91 -13.89 1.91 13.49
C SER A 91 -13.02 0.85 12.81
N ASN A 92 -13.66 -0.22 12.32
CA ASN A 92 -12.97 -1.27 11.56
C ASN A 92 -12.39 -0.73 10.24
N GLU A 93 -13.12 0.11 9.51
CA GLU A 93 -12.63 0.71 8.27
C GLU A 93 -11.35 1.53 8.50
N ARG A 94 -11.32 2.35 9.56
CA ARG A 94 -10.12 3.11 9.95
C ARG A 94 -8.96 2.22 10.33
N TYR A 95 -9.22 1.17 11.11
CA TYR A 95 -8.20 0.19 11.48
C TYR A 95 -7.58 -0.45 10.23
N GLN A 96 -8.40 -0.85 9.27
CA GLN A 96 -7.93 -1.41 7.99
C GLN A 96 -7.07 -0.41 7.19
N TYR A 97 -7.50 0.86 7.10
CA TYR A 97 -6.69 1.89 6.44
C TYR A 97 -5.37 2.15 7.18
N GLY A 98 -5.38 2.16 8.51
CA GLY A 98 -4.17 2.29 9.33
C GLY A 98 -3.16 1.17 9.07
N LEU A 99 -3.63 -0.08 9.03
CA LEU A 99 -2.79 -1.22 8.68
C LEU A 99 -2.22 -1.10 7.26
N LEU A 100 -3.03 -0.71 6.28
CA LEU A 100 -2.56 -0.53 4.90
C LEU A 100 -1.51 0.58 4.79
N ILE A 101 -1.66 1.67 5.53
CA ILE A 101 -0.65 2.74 5.63
C ILE A 101 0.66 2.20 6.20
N LEU A 102 0.62 1.48 7.32
CA LEU A 102 1.82 0.88 7.94
C LEU A 102 2.51 -0.12 7.00
N ARG A 103 1.73 -0.93 6.29
CA ARG A 103 2.24 -1.84 5.27
C ARG A 103 3.03 -1.09 4.19
N ILE A 104 2.43 -0.04 3.64
CA ILE A 104 3.03 0.77 2.57
C ILE A 104 4.31 1.47 3.05
N ILE A 105 4.35 1.94 4.30
CA ILE A 105 5.57 2.52 4.88
C ILE A 105 6.71 1.49 4.93
N GLY A 106 6.40 0.25 5.33
CA GLY A 106 7.36 -0.86 5.30
C GLY A 106 7.89 -1.16 3.89
N ASP A 107 6.99 -1.23 2.90
CA ASP A 107 7.34 -1.43 1.50
C ASP A 107 8.16 -0.27 0.92
N LEU A 108 7.87 0.98 1.33
CA LEU A 108 8.59 2.18 0.88
C LEU A 108 10.06 2.14 1.26
N ALA A 109 10.41 1.68 2.46
CA ALA A 109 11.81 1.54 2.88
C ALA A 109 12.58 0.61 1.92
N CYS A 110 11.94 -0.50 1.49
CA CYS A 110 12.51 -1.43 0.52
C CYS A 110 12.61 -0.84 -0.88
N ALA A 111 11.53 -0.22 -1.36
CA ALA A 111 11.47 0.35 -2.70
C ALA A 111 12.47 1.51 -2.88
N MET A 112 12.53 2.43 -1.91
CA MET A 112 13.44 3.57 -1.93
C MET A 112 14.92 3.15 -1.91
N GLN A 113 15.27 2.16 -1.09
CA GLN A 113 16.63 1.62 -1.04
C GLN A 113 17.04 1.02 -2.40
N LYS A 114 16.15 0.26 -3.05
CA LYS A 114 16.42 -0.34 -4.37
C LYS A 114 16.44 0.69 -5.50
N ALA A 115 15.65 1.75 -5.39
CA ALA A 115 15.66 2.91 -6.30
C ALA A 115 16.85 3.86 -6.05
N GLN A 116 17.68 3.60 -5.03
CA GLN A 116 18.80 4.45 -4.62
C GLN A 116 18.38 5.89 -4.29
N ILE A 117 17.14 6.10 -3.86
CA ILE A 117 16.61 7.44 -3.55
C ILE A 117 17.33 8.06 -2.34
N PRO A 118 17.54 7.35 -1.20
CA PRO A 118 18.27 7.93 -0.07
C PRO A 118 19.70 8.34 -0.44
N GLU A 119 20.37 7.56 -1.29
CA GLU A 119 21.74 7.84 -1.74
C GLU A 119 21.81 9.07 -2.63
N LYS A 120 20.78 9.30 -3.46
CA LYS A 120 20.71 10.48 -4.33
C LYS A 120 20.33 11.77 -3.58
N ILE A 121 19.49 11.69 -2.56
CA ILE A 121 18.94 12.86 -1.87
C ILE A 121 19.76 13.21 -0.62
N LEU A 122 20.09 12.20 0.19
CA LEU A 122 20.72 12.38 1.50
C LEU A 122 22.21 12.05 1.47
N HIS A 123 22.73 11.52 0.35
CA HIS A 123 24.08 10.95 0.28
C HIS A 123 24.32 9.84 1.31
N THR A 124 23.25 9.19 1.78
CA THR A 124 23.31 8.06 2.72
C THR A 124 22.54 6.86 2.19
N ARG A 125 22.72 5.69 2.80
CA ARG A 125 21.89 4.51 2.54
C ARG A 125 21.07 4.19 3.76
N PHE A 126 19.87 3.66 3.56
CA PHE A 126 19.14 3.09 4.68
C PHE A 126 19.92 1.91 5.26
N ASN A 127 19.92 1.84 6.58
CA ASN A 127 20.51 0.71 7.29
C ASN A 127 19.78 -0.57 6.84
N ARG A 128 20.55 -1.64 6.56
CA ARG A 128 20.02 -2.96 6.18
C ARG A 128 18.99 -3.47 7.18
N GLY A 129 19.22 -3.25 8.48
CA GLY A 129 18.28 -3.62 9.53
C GLY A 129 16.93 -2.90 9.40
N LEU A 130 16.95 -1.59 9.10
CA LEU A 130 15.73 -0.82 8.88
C LEU A 130 14.94 -1.31 7.67
N VAL A 131 15.63 -1.60 6.57
CA VAL A 131 14.99 -2.14 5.35
C VAL A 131 14.39 -3.52 5.61
N ALA A 132 15.11 -4.39 6.33
CA ALA A 132 14.62 -5.72 6.69
C ALA A 132 13.40 -5.65 7.62
N CYS A 133 13.44 -4.81 8.66
CA CYS A 133 12.31 -4.57 9.56
C CYS A 133 11.10 -4.04 8.80
N GLY A 134 11.30 -3.11 7.85
CA GLY A 134 10.23 -2.60 6.99
C GLY A 134 9.56 -3.70 6.15
N GLY A 135 10.35 -4.53 5.50
CA GLY A 135 9.84 -5.67 4.71
C GLY A 135 9.12 -6.72 5.57
N LEU A 136 9.63 -7.04 6.75
CA LEU A 136 8.99 -7.95 7.70
C LEU A 136 7.66 -7.37 8.22
N LEU A 137 7.64 -6.10 8.63
CA LEU A 137 6.43 -5.44 9.08
C LEU A 137 5.34 -5.48 8.00
N SER A 138 5.69 -5.10 6.77
CA SER A 138 4.76 -5.15 5.64
C SER A 138 4.20 -6.56 5.40
N SER A 139 5.08 -7.56 5.38
CA SER A 139 4.70 -8.95 5.16
C SER A 139 3.77 -9.47 6.25
N THR A 140 4.09 -9.20 7.52
CA THR A 140 3.27 -9.58 8.67
C THR A 140 1.89 -8.95 8.60
N ILE A 141 1.80 -7.64 8.30
CA ILE A 141 0.51 -6.96 8.14
C ILE A 141 -0.29 -7.59 6.99
N GLN A 142 0.36 -7.88 5.87
CA GLN A 142 -0.29 -8.50 4.70
C GLN A 142 -0.85 -9.88 5.03
N ILE A 143 -0.15 -10.69 5.81
CA ILE A 143 -0.62 -12.00 6.30
C ILE A 143 -1.82 -11.82 7.23
N CYS A 144 -1.74 -10.90 8.19
CA CYS A 144 -2.85 -10.63 9.13
C CYS A 144 -4.13 -10.18 8.40
N ILE A 145 -4.02 -9.30 7.41
CA ILE A 145 -5.16 -8.84 6.61
C ILE A 145 -5.77 -10.01 5.80
N GLN A 146 -4.94 -10.90 5.25
CA GLN A 146 -5.42 -12.07 4.50
C GLN A 146 -6.13 -13.06 5.42
N ALA A 147 -5.55 -13.38 6.58
CA ALA A 147 -6.16 -14.26 7.56
C ALA A 147 -7.54 -13.74 8.02
N ALA A 148 -7.65 -12.44 8.29
CA ALA A 148 -8.93 -11.82 8.65
C ALA A 148 -9.99 -11.92 7.54
N ARG A 149 -9.59 -11.87 6.26
CA ARG A 149 -10.50 -12.05 5.12
C ARG A 149 -10.97 -13.49 4.94
N ILE A 150 -10.09 -14.46 5.18
CA ILE A 150 -10.42 -15.90 5.08
C ILE A 150 -11.43 -16.27 6.16
N ASN A 151 -11.18 -15.88 7.41
CA ASN A 151 -12.13 -16.11 8.51
C ASN A 151 -13.51 -15.51 8.21
N LYS A 152 -13.56 -14.32 7.59
CA LYS A 152 -14.83 -13.69 7.21
C LYS A 152 -15.59 -14.45 6.10
N LYS A 153 -14.88 -15.10 5.18
CA LYS A 153 -15.50 -15.93 4.13
C LYS A 153 -16.03 -17.26 4.68
N GLN A 154 -15.29 -17.94 5.56
CA GLN A 154 -15.73 -19.21 6.15
C GLN A 154 -17.01 -19.05 6.97
N ASN A 155 -17.09 -18.01 7.81
CA ASN A 155 -18.31 -17.70 8.59
C ASN A 155 -19.52 -17.33 7.72
N PHE A 156 -19.36 -17.06 6.41
CA PHE A 156 -20.46 -16.77 5.49
C PHE A 156 -20.95 -18.02 4.73
N VAL A 157 -20.17 -19.10 4.75
CA VAL A 157 -20.49 -20.38 4.09
C VAL A 157 -21.13 -21.36 5.07
N GLU A 158 -20.95 -21.16 6.37
CA GLU A 158 -21.52 -21.99 7.45
C GLU A 158 -22.87 -21.47 8.00
N VAL A 159 -23.56 -20.57 7.28
CA VAL A 159 -24.91 -20.05 7.65
C VAL A 159 -25.95 -20.46 6.61
#